data_AF-A0A7Y5T851-F1
#
_entry.id   AF-A0A7Y5T851-F1
#
_cell.length_a   1.000
_cell.length_b   1.000
_cell.length_c   1.000
_cell.angle_alpha   90.00
_cell.angle_beta   90.00
_cell.angle_gamma   90.00
#
_symmetry.space_group_name_H-M   'P 1'
#
loop_
_entity.id
_entity.type
_entity.pdbx_description
1 polymer ?
#
loop_
_entity_poly.entity_id
_entity_poly.type
_entity_poly.pdbx_seq_one_letter_code
_entity_poly.pdbx_strand_id
1 'polypeptide(L)'
;WAAVGVEMKVNPIERTLFYDRKAAKANDHDANVWAGDGGLRIEIDEPRWWFPNGEESNYATRWGMYFQTRGKSEDGEKPPAQTLRQMELYWQMRTEPDQAKRKELFRQILAIAKEQFYAIGIVLPTDGYAIVSNKLKNVPASYPDAFQFLSPGLVNVPTWYFGA
;
A
#
# COMPACT_ATOMS: atom_id res chain seq x y z
N TRP A 1 -1.89 23.62 -1.38
CA TRP A 1 -1.94 23.78 0.09
C TRP A 1 -1.79 25.23 0.55
N ALA A 2 -0.71 25.94 0.22
CA ALA A 2 -0.58 27.36 0.57
C ALA A 2 -1.76 28.24 0.10
N ALA A 3 -2.28 28.00 -1.13
CA ALA A 3 -3.44 28.70 -1.66
C ALA A 3 -4.75 28.52 -0.86
N VAL A 4 -4.80 27.51 0.03
CA VAL A 4 -5.92 27.27 0.95
C VAL A 4 -5.51 27.46 2.41
N GLY A 5 -4.39 28.16 2.66
CA GLY A 5 -3.94 28.53 4.01
C GLY A 5 -3.20 27.43 4.79
N VAL A 6 -2.79 26.33 4.15
CA VAL A 6 -2.02 25.26 4.79
C VAL A 6 -0.53 25.44 4.51
N GLU A 7 0.26 25.73 5.55
CA GLU A 7 1.72 25.73 5.50
C GLU A 7 2.24 24.29 5.45
N MET A 8 3.13 24.01 4.50
CA MET A 8 3.80 22.71 4.38
C MET A 8 5.30 22.91 4.25
N LYS A 9 6.07 22.08 4.97
CA LYS A 9 7.52 22.01 4.85
C LYS A 9 7.89 20.61 4.38
N VAL A 10 8.53 20.52 3.21
CA VAL A 10 9.06 19.25 2.72
C VAL A 10 10.34 18.94 3.48
N ASN A 11 10.37 17.79 4.13
CA ASN A 11 11.51 17.32 4.91
C ASN A 11 12.07 16.02 4.29
N PRO A 12 13.01 16.10 3.34
CA PRO A 12 13.65 14.93 2.79
C PRO A 12 14.56 14.32 3.86
N ILE A 13 14.30 13.07 4.23
CA ILE A 13 15.07 12.31 5.20
C ILE A 13 15.54 11.00 4.59
N GLU A 14 16.64 10.48 5.12
CA GLU A 14 17.17 9.17 4.73
C GLU A 14 16.17 8.05 5.07
N ARG A 15 16.18 6.97 4.26
CA ARG A 15 15.21 5.88 4.27
C ARG A 15 15.05 5.21 5.65
N THR A 16 16.17 4.94 6.31
CA THR A 16 16.21 4.30 7.64
C THR A 16 15.57 5.22 8.67
N LEU A 17 15.96 6.50 8.69
CA LEU A 17 15.35 7.50 9.58
C LEU A 17 13.85 7.67 9.33
N PHE A 18 13.40 7.58 8.08
CA PHE A 18 11.97 7.57 7.75
C PHE A 18 11.24 6.39 8.39
N TYR A 19 11.81 5.18 8.30
CA TYR A 19 11.23 3.98 8.92
C TYR A 19 11.19 4.09 10.44
N ASP A 20 12.26 4.58 11.06
CA ASP A 20 12.33 4.79 12.51
C ASP A 20 11.24 5.75 12.99
N ARG A 21 11.00 6.85 12.26
CA ARG A 21 9.96 7.84 12.60
C ARG A 21 8.55 7.32 12.39
N LYS A 22 8.28 6.62 11.28
CA LYS A 22 6.90 6.20 10.96
C LYS A 22 6.40 5.01 11.78
N ALA A 23 7.31 4.21 12.33
CA ALA A 23 6.97 3.01 13.09
C ALA A 23 5.87 3.32 14.12
N ALA A 24 4.93 2.39 14.35
CA ALA A 24 3.74 2.67 15.17
C ALA A 24 4.11 3.20 16.58
N LYS A 25 5.22 2.71 17.13
CA LYS A 25 5.78 3.15 18.40
C LYS A 25 6.24 4.62 18.41
N ALA A 26 6.87 5.08 17.33
CA ALA A 26 7.38 6.45 17.22
C ALA A 26 6.29 7.41 16.72
N ASN A 27 5.64 7.04 15.61
CA ASN A 27 4.58 7.80 14.94
C ASN A 27 4.90 9.31 14.84
N ASP A 28 6.16 9.61 14.50
CA ASP A 28 6.78 10.94 14.52
C ASP A 28 6.80 11.56 13.12
N HIS A 29 5.62 11.68 12.52
CA HIS A 29 5.41 12.37 11.24
C HIS A 29 3.97 12.87 11.10
N ASP A 30 3.79 13.99 10.40
CA ASP A 30 2.45 14.53 10.10
C ASP A 30 1.86 13.90 8.83
N ALA A 31 2.66 13.80 7.78
CA ALA A 31 2.28 13.25 6.49
C ALA A 31 3.51 12.73 5.75
N ASN A 32 3.31 11.80 4.82
CA ASN A 32 4.34 11.40 3.88
C ASN A 32 3.80 11.15 2.48
N VAL A 33 4.72 11.11 1.53
CA VAL A 33 4.46 10.74 0.13
C VAL A 33 5.10 9.39 -0.12
N TRP A 34 4.35 8.50 -0.73
CA TRP A 34 4.81 7.16 -1.09
C TRP A 34 4.27 6.78 -2.47
N ALA A 35 4.89 5.77 -3.09
CA ALA A 35 4.36 5.18 -4.31
C ALA A 35 3.11 4.35 -3.97
N GLY A 36 1.98 4.69 -4.61
CA GLY A 36 0.73 3.95 -4.46
C GLY A 36 0.76 2.63 -5.22
N ASP A 37 0.22 1.58 -4.62
CA ASP A 37 0.13 0.24 -5.20
C ASP A 37 -1.30 -0.02 -5.68
N GLY A 38 -1.46 -0.86 -6.70
CA GLY A 38 -2.79 -1.33 -7.11
C GLY A 38 -2.83 -2.00 -8.47
N GLY A 39 -4.00 -2.54 -8.80
CA GLY A 39 -4.23 -3.28 -10.03
C GLY A 39 -3.82 -4.74 -9.90
N LEU A 40 -4.31 -5.57 -10.82
CA LEU A 40 -4.01 -7.02 -10.86
C LEU A 40 -4.21 -7.72 -9.51
N ARG A 41 -5.24 -7.33 -8.73
CA ARG A 41 -5.59 -7.86 -7.40
C ARG A 41 -4.73 -7.32 -6.25
N ILE A 42 -3.65 -6.60 -6.51
CA ILE A 42 -2.82 -5.96 -5.48
C ILE A 42 -3.67 -5.04 -4.61
N GLU A 43 -4.69 -4.39 -5.16
CA GLU A 43 -5.61 -3.54 -4.39
C GLU A 43 -6.33 -4.27 -3.24
N ILE A 44 -6.51 -5.59 -3.35
CA ILE A 44 -7.15 -6.44 -2.33
C ILE A 44 -6.11 -7.05 -1.38
N ASP A 45 -4.99 -7.53 -1.93
CA ASP A 45 -3.96 -8.22 -1.16
C ASP A 45 -3.04 -7.23 -0.41
N GLU A 46 -2.92 -6.01 -0.91
CA GLU A 46 -2.23 -4.86 -0.30
C GLU A 46 -3.18 -3.66 -0.13
N PRO A 47 -4.11 -3.72 0.84
CA PRO A 47 -5.18 -2.72 0.99
C PRO A 47 -4.76 -1.47 1.80
N ARG A 48 -3.46 -1.24 2.06
CA ARG A 48 -2.97 -0.14 2.91
C ARG A 48 -3.53 1.24 2.53
N TRP A 49 -3.86 1.44 1.25
CA TRP A 49 -4.40 2.70 0.71
C TRP A 49 -5.89 2.90 0.98
N TRP A 50 -6.62 1.84 1.31
CA TRP A 50 -8.07 1.87 1.51
C TRP A 50 -8.44 1.82 2.98
N PHE A 51 -7.69 1.09 3.80
CA PHE A 51 -7.83 1.07 5.25
C PHE A 51 -6.49 0.66 5.90
N PRO A 52 -6.27 1.00 7.18
CA PRO A 52 -5.01 0.74 7.85
C PRO A 52 -4.88 -0.74 8.25
N ASN A 53 -4.06 -1.49 7.51
CA ASN A 53 -3.86 -2.93 7.68
C ASN A 53 -2.53 -3.31 8.37
N GLY A 54 -1.67 -2.32 8.66
CA GLY A 54 -0.33 -2.54 9.20
C GLY A 54 0.54 -1.29 9.23
N GLU A 55 1.81 -1.45 9.58
CA GLU A 55 2.79 -0.35 9.71
C GLU A 55 3.14 0.34 8.38
N GLU A 56 2.82 -0.29 7.25
CA GLU A 56 2.94 0.30 5.92
C GLU A 56 1.75 1.19 5.56
N SER A 57 0.68 1.19 6.38
CA SER A 57 -0.39 2.19 6.32
C SER A 57 0.10 3.49 6.95
N ASN A 58 1.02 4.15 6.24
CA ASN A 58 1.78 5.31 6.65
C ASN A 58 0.98 6.45 7.29
N TYR A 59 -0.28 6.67 6.89
CA TYR A 59 -1.13 7.72 7.45
C TYR A 59 -1.74 7.36 8.81
N ALA A 60 -1.64 6.10 9.25
CA ALA A 60 -2.30 5.60 10.46
C ALA A 60 -1.63 4.33 11.00
N THR A 61 -0.31 4.38 11.23
CA THR A 61 0.48 3.19 11.60
C THR A 61 0.02 2.55 12.92
N ARG A 62 -0.42 3.35 13.90
CA ARG A 62 -1.01 2.87 15.16
C ARG A 62 -2.33 2.13 14.97
N TRP A 63 -3.16 2.57 14.03
CA TRP A 63 -4.40 1.86 13.67
C TRP A 63 -4.08 0.55 12.94
N GLY A 64 -3.06 0.55 12.08
CA GLY A 64 -2.53 -0.65 11.45
C GLY A 64 -2.03 -1.67 12.49
N MET A 65 -1.30 -1.21 13.50
CA MET A 65 -0.85 -2.03 14.63
C MET A 65 -2.03 -2.60 15.44
N TYR A 66 -3.07 -1.79 15.67
CA TYR A 66 -4.31 -2.27 16.30
C TYR A 66 -4.95 -3.40 15.49
N PHE A 67 -5.05 -3.26 14.16
CA PHE A 67 -5.60 -4.29 13.28
C PHE A 67 -4.81 -5.61 13.34
N GLN A 68 -3.48 -5.53 13.20
CA GLN A 68 -2.63 -6.72 13.16
C GLN A 68 -2.62 -7.49 14.49
N THR A 69 -2.66 -6.75 15.61
CA THR A 69 -2.59 -7.35 16.94
C THR A 69 -3.95 -7.60 17.56
N ARG A 70 -5.04 -7.24 16.88
CA ARG A 70 -6.42 -7.22 17.41
C ARG A 70 -6.52 -6.43 18.72
N GLY A 71 -5.84 -5.28 18.76
CA GLY A 71 -5.81 -4.37 19.91
C GLY A 71 -5.02 -4.86 21.11
N LYS A 72 -4.11 -5.82 20.93
CA LYS A 72 -3.28 -6.36 22.02
C LYS A 72 -1.97 -5.62 22.25
N SER A 73 -1.46 -4.89 21.25
CA SER A 73 -0.23 -4.11 21.38
C SER A 73 -0.49 -2.77 22.05
N GLU A 74 0.45 -2.32 22.87
CA GLU A 74 0.47 -0.98 23.48
C GLU A 74 0.71 0.14 22.46
N ASP A 75 1.40 -0.18 21.36
CA ASP A 75 1.62 0.76 20.25
C ASP A 75 0.37 0.90 19.38
N GLY A 76 -0.60 -0.01 19.52
CA GLY A 76 -1.87 0.00 18.80
C GLY A 76 -2.87 1.01 19.38
N GLU A 77 -3.57 1.72 18.48
CA GLU A 77 -4.63 2.64 18.86
C GLU A 77 -5.94 2.21 18.21
N LYS A 78 -7.02 2.14 19.00
CA LYS A 78 -8.35 1.80 18.50
C LYS A 78 -8.84 2.94 17.58
N PRO A 79 -9.11 2.67 16.29
CA PRO A 79 -9.48 3.73 15.37
C PRO A 79 -10.97 4.12 15.50
N PRO A 80 -11.40 5.20 14.80
CA PRO A 80 -12.80 5.58 14.71
C PRO A 80 -13.71 4.46 14.18
N ALA A 81 -15.02 4.58 14.42
CA ALA A 81 -16.01 3.55 14.09
C ALA A 81 -16.02 3.15 12.61
N GLN A 82 -15.82 4.11 11.71
CA GLN A 82 -15.78 3.90 10.27
C GLN A 82 -14.58 3.02 9.87
N THR A 83 -13.41 3.33 10.41
CA THR A 83 -12.17 2.56 10.17
C THR A 83 -12.24 1.18 10.81
N LEU A 84 -12.81 1.06 12.02
CA LEU A 84 -13.11 -0.24 12.63
C LEU A 84 -14.00 -1.08 11.72
N ARG A 85 -15.02 -0.47 11.11
CA ARG A 85 -15.90 -1.15 10.17
C ARG A 85 -15.14 -1.66 8.94
N GLN A 86 -14.19 -0.90 8.41
CA GLN A 86 -13.33 -1.38 7.31
C GLN A 86 -12.51 -2.61 7.72
N MET A 87 -11.95 -2.61 8.93
CA MET A 87 -11.19 -3.75 9.46
C MET A 87 -12.06 -5.01 9.57
N GLU A 88 -13.28 -4.88 10.09
CA GLU A 88 -14.25 -5.99 10.18
C GLU A 88 -14.63 -6.54 8.81
N LEU A 89 -14.95 -5.66 7.86
CA LEU A 89 -15.27 -6.03 6.48
C LEU A 89 -14.11 -6.78 5.83
N TYR A 90 -12.88 -6.34 6.08
CA TYR A 90 -11.71 -7.02 5.56
C TYR A 90 -11.53 -8.41 6.15
N TRP A 91 -11.71 -8.59 7.48
CA TRP A 91 -11.68 -9.92 8.08
C TRP A 91 -12.75 -10.86 7.48
N GLN A 92 -13.98 -10.36 7.27
CA GLN A 92 -15.04 -11.13 6.61
C GLN A 92 -14.67 -11.50 5.17
N MET A 93 -14.14 -10.54 4.41
CA MET A 93 -13.72 -10.75 3.03
C MET A 93 -12.62 -11.82 2.92
N ARG A 94 -11.68 -11.87 3.87
CA ARG A 94 -10.60 -12.86 3.88
C ARG A 94 -11.09 -14.29 4.10
N THR A 95 -12.26 -14.47 4.73
CA THR A 95 -12.85 -15.79 5.00
C THR A 95 -14.00 -16.17 4.07
N GLU A 96 -14.43 -15.27 3.19
CA GLU A 96 -15.56 -15.50 2.29
C GLU A 96 -15.14 -16.32 1.06
N PRO A 97 -15.69 -17.54 0.84
CA PRO A 97 -15.35 -18.37 -0.30
C PRO A 97 -15.91 -17.85 -1.63
N ASP A 98 -17.05 -17.17 -1.62
CA ASP A 98 -17.69 -16.68 -2.84
C ASP A 98 -16.99 -15.41 -3.37
N GLN A 99 -16.60 -15.44 -4.64
CA GLN A 99 -15.87 -14.33 -5.25
C GLN A 99 -16.73 -13.06 -5.39
N ALA A 100 -18.02 -13.19 -5.71
CA ALA A 100 -18.91 -12.06 -5.87
C ALA A 100 -19.16 -11.35 -4.52
N LYS A 101 -19.35 -12.14 -3.45
CA LYS A 101 -19.47 -11.62 -2.08
C LYS A 101 -18.18 -10.95 -1.61
N ARG A 102 -17.00 -11.52 -1.87
CA ARG A 102 -15.71 -10.86 -1.58
C ARG A 102 -15.61 -9.50 -2.25
N LYS A 103 -15.99 -9.42 -3.54
CA LYS A 103 -15.98 -8.16 -4.29
C LYS A 103 -16.91 -7.14 -3.67
N GLU A 104 -18.08 -7.56 -3.18
CA GLU A 104 -19.03 -6.67 -2.53
C GLU A 104 -18.54 -6.15 -1.17
N LEU A 105 -17.93 -7.02 -0.36
CA LEU A 105 -17.28 -6.61 0.89
C LEU A 105 -16.16 -5.59 0.63
N PHE A 106 -15.34 -5.83 -0.40
CA PHE A 106 -14.29 -4.88 -0.78
C PHE A 106 -14.85 -3.52 -1.24
N ARG A 107 -15.96 -3.51 -1.99
CA ARG A 107 -16.63 -2.24 -2.37
C ARG A 107 -17.11 -1.45 -1.16
N GLN A 108 -17.58 -2.11 -0.10
CA GLN A 108 -17.95 -1.42 1.14
C GLN A 108 -16.72 -0.79 1.83
N ILE A 109 -15.57 -1.46 1.80
CA ILE A 109 -14.30 -0.89 2.30
C ILE A 109 -13.95 0.38 1.51
N LEU A 110 -14.03 0.31 0.17
CA LEU A 110 -13.75 1.46 -0.70
C LEU A 110 -14.77 2.60 -0.51
N ALA A 111 -16.04 2.30 -0.27
CA ALA A 111 -17.06 3.30 0.02
C ALA A 111 -16.71 4.08 1.31
N ILE A 112 -16.29 3.38 2.36
CA ILE A 112 -15.83 4.05 3.59
C ILE A 112 -14.56 4.86 3.33
N ALA A 113 -13.59 4.30 2.58
CA ALA A 113 -12.35 4.99 2.25
C ALA A 113 -12.60 6.31 1.51
N LYS A 114 -13.58 6.30 0.59
CA LYS A 114 -14.02 7.49 -0.15
C LYS A 114 -14.58 8.57 0.79
N GLU A 115 -15.41 8.20 1.76
CA GLU A 115 -16.02 9.17 2.70
C GLU A 115 -15.01 9.68 3.74
N GLN A 116 -14.06 8.84 4.16
CA GLN A 116 -13.05 9.24 5.16
C GLN A 116 -11.86 9.98 4.55
N PHE A 117 -11.48 9.66 3.32
CA PHE A 117 -10.47 10.35 2.52
C PHE A 117 -9.09 10.49 3.21
N TYR A 118 -8.62 9.43 3.88
CA TYR A 118 -7.34 9.43 4.61
C TYR A 118 -6.10 9.50 3.70
N ALA A 119 -6.16 8.88 2.52
CA ALA A 119 -5.08 8.88 1.55
C ALA A 119 -5.47 9.70 0.32
N ILE A 120 -4.62 10.67 -0.04
CA ILE A 120 -4.86 11.59 -1.15
C ILE A 120 -3.95 11.20 -2.33
N GLY A 121 -4.54 10.64 -3.37
CA GLY A 121 -3.85 10.39 -4.64
C GLY A 121 -3.55 11.69 -5.38
N ILE A 122 -2.34 11.81 -5.93
CA ILE A 122 -1.89 13.03 -6.64
C ILE A 122 -1.86 12.78 -8.15
N VAL A 123 -1.11 11.78 -8.59
CA VAL A 123 -0.92 11.43 -10.01
C VAL A 123 -0.58 9.95 -10.14
N LEU A 124 -0.87 9.35 -11.29
CA LEU A 124 -0.39 8.02 -11.62
C LEU A 124 1.09 8.08 -12.03
N PRO A 125 1.90 7.06 -11.69
CA PRO A 125 3.26 6.96 -12.20
C PRO A 125 3.24 6.86 -13.73
N THR A 126 4.28 7.40 -14.37
CA THR A 126 4.52 7.17 -15.80
C THR A 126 5.12 5.79 -16.03
N ASP A 127 5.03 5.30 -17.27
CA ASP A 127 5.72 4.06 -17.64
C ASP A 127 7.23 4.15 -17.34
N GLY A 128 7.74 3.13 -16.65
CA GLY A 128 9.17 2.95 -16.41
C GLY A 128 9.88 2.37 -17.64
N TYR A 129 11.19 2.18 -17.53
CA TYR A 129 11.97 1.47 -18.54
C TYR A 129 13.04 0.59 -17.90
N ALA A 130 13.41 -0.47 -18.60
CA ALA A 130 14.52 -1.36 -18.25
C ALA A 130 15.45 -1.48 -19.45
N ILE A 131 16.73 -1.71 -19.17
CA ILE A 131 17.74 -1.93 -20.21
C ILE A 131 18.11 -3.41 -20.20
N VAL A 132 18.04 -4.03 -21.37
CA VAL A 132 18.40 -5.43 -21.56
C VAL A 132 19.48 -5.56 -22.62
N SER A 133 20.47 -6.41 -22.37
CA SER A 133 21.46 -6.77 -23.39
C SER A 133 20.79 -7.52 -24.54
N ASN A 134 21.14 -7.20 -25.79
CA ASN A 134 20.67 -7.95 -26.97
C ASN A 134 21.01 -9.45 -26.91
N LYS A 135 22.00 -9.84 -26.09
CA LYS A 135 22.37 -11.25 -25.86
C LYS A 135 21.46 -11.97 -24.87
N LEU A 136 20.79 -11.24 -23.96
CA LEU A 136 19.87 -11.83 -23.00
C LEU A 136 18.51 -12.02 -23.68
N LYS A 137 18.07 -13.26 -23.75
CA LYS A 137 16.83 -13.70 -24.42
C LYS A 137 15.77 -14.06 -23.39
N ASN A 138 14.54 -14.13 -23.87
CA ASN A 138 13.34 -14.46 -23.08
C ASN A 138 12.95 -13.41 -22.02
N VAL A 139 13.52 -12.20 -22.11
CA VAL A 139 13.05 -11.04 -21.34
C VAL A 139 11.78 -10.49 -22.01
N PRO A 140 10.65 -10.37 -21.30
CA PRO A 140 9.44 -9.79 -21.88
C PRO A 140 9.65 -8.31 -22.21
N ALA A 141 8.98 -7.84 -23.27
CA ALA A 141 9.07 -6.46 -23.72
C ALA A 141 8.53 -5.45 -22.69
N SER A 142 7.58 -5.86 -21.86
CA SER A 142 6.97 -5.04 -20.81
C SER A 142 6.44 -5.91 -19.68
N TYR A 143 6.44 -5.37 -18.47
CA TYR A 143 5.85 -6.01 -17.30
C TYR A 143 5.46 -4.97 -16.24
N PRO A 144 4.49 -5.28 -15.36
CA PRO A 144 4.15 -4.40 -14.24
C PRO A 144 5.35 -4.22 -13.30
N ASP A 145 5.60 -2.98 -12.90
CA ASP A 145 6.51 -2.70 -11.78
C ASP A 145 5.74 -2.76 -10.47
N ALA A 146 6.22 -3.57 -9.53
CA ALA A 146 5.59 -3.77 -8.24
C ALA A 146 6.63 -4.27 -7.22
N PHE A 147 6.82 -3.50 -6.16
CA PHE A 147 7.73 -3.88 -5.07
C PHE A 147 7.31 -5.19 -4.41
N GLN A 148 6.00 -5.47 -4.32
CA GLN A 148 5.42 -6.68 -3.73
C GLN A 148 5.93 -7.96 -4.39
N PHE A 149 6.36 -7.87 -5.65
CA PHE A 149 6.87 -9.00 -6.39
C PHE A 149 8.35 -8.87 -6.77
N LEU A 150 9.06 -7.91 -6.16
CA LEU A 150 10.48 -7.66 -6.39
C LEU A 150 10.79 -7.59 -7.88
N SER A 151 10.05 -6.76 -8.63
CA SER A 151 10.24 -6.59 -10.08
C SER A 151 11.73 -6.56 -10.44
N PRO A 152 12.18 -7.40 -11.40
CA PRO A 152 11.41 -8.19 -12.36
C PRO A 152 10.95 -9.60 -11.89
N GLY A 153 10.73 -9.85 -10.60
CA GLY A 153 10.38 -11.19 -10.10
C GLY A 153 9.14 -11.86 -10.74
N LEU A 154 8.15 -11.08 -11.19
CA LEU A 154 6.94 -11.59 -11.86
C LEU A 154 7.17 -12.21 -13.24
N VAL A 155 8.31 -11.95 -13.87
CA VAL A 155 8.54 -12.31 -15.28
C VAL A 155 9.40 -13.54 -15.46
N ASN A 156 9.39 -14.43 -14.46
CA ASN A 156 10.09 -15.71 -14.50
C ASN A 156 11.56 -15.55 -14.92
N VAL A 157 12.29 -14.66 -14.22
CA VAL A 157 13.73 -14.40 -14.43
C VAL A 157 14.57 -15.67 -14.63
N PRO A 158 14.33 -16.81 -13.92
CA PRO A 158 15.07 -18.05 -14.15
C PRO A 158 14.95 -18.65 -15.57
N THR A 159 13.97 -18.21 -16.36
CA THR A 159 13.78 -18.64 -17.76
C THR A 159 14.58 -17.82 -18.76
N TRP A 160 15.26 -16.76 -18.31
CA TRP A 160 16.12 -15.95 -19.17
C TRP A 160 17.42 -16.68 -19.46
N TYR A 161 17.96 -16.49 -20.67
CA TYR A 161 19.19 -17.15 -21.10
C TYR A 161 20.01 -16.26 -22.01
N PHE A 162 21.33 -16.47 -22.04
CA PHE A 162 22.18 -15.85 -23.05
C PHE A 162 22.09 -16.63 -24.35
N GLY A 163 21.65 -15.97 -25.42
CA GLY A 163 21.71 -16.51 -26.77
C GLY A 163 23.16 -16.56 -27.29
N ALA A 164 23.42 -17.49 -28.21
CA ALA A 164 24.68 -17.57 -28.94
C ALA A 164 24.91 -16.33 -29.82
#